data_AF-A0AAW3FND0-F1
#
_entry.id   AF-A0AAW3FND0-F1
#
_cell.length_a   1.000
_cell.length_b   1.000
_cell.length_c   1.000
_cell.angle_alpha   90.00
_cell.angle_beta   90.00
_cell.angle_gamma   90.00
#
_symmetry.space_group_name_H-M   'P 1'
#
loop_
_entity.id
_entity.type
_entity.pdbx_description
1 polymer ?
#
loop_
_entity_poly.entity_id
_entity_poly.type
_entity_poly.pdbx_seq_one_letter_code
_entity_poly.pdbx_strand_id
1 'polypeptide(L)'
;MLSKAEMNERDFQKLLQIALTDLGLRQTMLENEVSSVNEEMRSLEKDDKLDKLDMQIRAVRQDYEHYHQFVNSNFKLDVADQYRES
;
A
#
# COMPACT_ATOMS: atom_id res chain seq x y z
N MET A 1 0.72 22.85 16.81
CA MET A 1 0.79 21.67 15.90
C MET A 1 0.40 20.46 16.72
N LEU A 2 -0.47 19.61 16.19
CA LEU A 2 -0.79 18.32 16.80
C LEU A 2 0.31 17.31 16.45
N SER A 3 0.60 16.39 17.37
CA SER A 3 1.60 15.33 17.28
C SER A 3 0.92 13.96 17.11
N LYS A 4 1.70 12.94 16.71
CA LYS A 4 1.20 11.56 16.64
C LYS A 4 0.61 11.08 17.97
N ALA A 5 1.15 11.53 19.10
CA ALA A 5 0.67 11.14 20.43
C ALA A 5 -0.75 11.65 20.74
N GLU A 6 -1.22 12.66 19.99
CA GLU A 6 -2.56 13.23 20.11
C GLU A 6 -3.57 12.56 19.16
N MET A 7 -3.12 11.69 18.26
CA MET A 7 -3.98 10.90 17.38
C MET A 7 -4.62 9.75 18.17
N ASN A 8 -5.94 9.66 18.14
CA ASN A 8 -6.63 8.53 18.76
C ASN A 8 -6.45 7.25 17.91
N GLU A 9 -6.61 6.10 18.57
CA GLU A 9 -6.44 4.78 17.94
C GLU A 9 -7.37 4.59 16.74
N ARG A 10 -8.60 5.12 16.78
CA ARG A 10 -9.57 5.00 15.68
C ARG A 10 -9.03 5.67 14.41
N ASP A 11 -8.50 6.88 14.53
CA ASP A 11 -7.93 7.64 13.41
C ASP A 11 -6.63 7.01 12.90
N PHE A 12 -5.80 6.47 13.79
CA PHE A 12 -4.63 5.69 13.40
C PHE A 12 -5.02 4.45 12.57
N GLN A 13 -5.99 3.66 13.03
CA GLN A 13 -6.48 2.50 12.28
C GLN A 13 -7.09 2.88 10.92
N LYS A 14 -7.80 4.01 10.82
CA LYS A 14 -8.28 4.54 9.53
C LYS A 14 -7.11 4.83 8.57
N LEU A 15 -6.11 5.58 9.03
CA LEU A 15 -4.93 5.91 8.22
C LEU A 15 -4.17 4.65 7.81
N LEU A 16 -4.05 3.68 8.72
CA LEU A 16 -3.40 2.40 8.44
C LEU A 16 -4.12 1.62 7.34
N GLN A 17 -5.45 1.55 7.38
CA GLN A 17 -6.26 0.90 6.33
C GLN A 17 -6.12 1.60 4.98
N ILE A 18 -6.09 2.93 4.96
CA ILE A 18 -5.86 3.71 3.73
C ILE A 18 -4.46 3.40 3.17
N ALA A 19 -3.43 3.41 4.01
CA ALA A 19 -2.05 3.13 3.60
C ALA A 19 -1.90 1.69 3.06
N LEU A 20 -2.48 0.70 3.73
CA LEU A 20 -2.47 -0.69 3.27
C LEU A 20 -3.20 -0.86 1.94
N THR A 21 -4.33 -0.17 1.75
CA THR A 21 -5.06 -0.18 0.48
C THR A 21 -4.21 0.40 -0.65
N ASP A 22 -3.58 1.55 -0.43
CA ASP A 22 -2.69 2.19 -1.42
C ASP A 22 -1.48 1.30 -1.76
N LEU A 23 -0.83 0.70 -0.75
CA LEU A 23 0.27 -0.25 -0.97
C LEU A 23 -0.16 -1.47 -1.78
N GLY A 24 -1.34 -2.04 -1.50
CA GLY A 24 -1.88 -3.15 -2.29
C GLY A 24 -2.16 -2.76 -3.75
N LEU A 25 -2.68 -1.56 -4.00
CA LEU A 25 -2.90 -1.03 -5.35
C LEU A 25 -1.56 -0.84 -6.08
N ARG A 26 -0.57 -0.24 -5.42
CA ARG A 26 0.77 -0.05 -6.01
C ARG A 26 1.44 -1.37 -6.36
N GLN A 27 1.36 -2.37 -5.48
CA GLN A 27 1.87 -3.71 -5.77
C GLN A 27 1.21 -4.28 -7.03
N THR A 28 -0.13 -4.20 -7.13
CA THR A 28 -0.88 -4.67 -8.31
C THR A 28 -0.43 -3.97 -9.59
N MET A 29 -0.23 -2.64 -9.53
CA MET A 29 0.25 -1.87 -10.70
C MET A 29 1.66 -2.29 -11.13
N LEU A 30 2.57 -2.51 -10.18
CA LEU A 30 3.93 -2.96 -10.46
C LEU A 30 3.96 -4.37 -11.07
N GLU A 31 3.13 -5.30 -10.55
CA GLU A 31 3.01 -6.65 -11.08
C GLU A 31 2.44 -6.67 -12.51
N ASN A 32 1.50 -5.76 -12.81
CA ASN A 32 1.02 -5.55 -14.18
C ASN A 32 2.11 -5.00 -15.09
N GLU A 33 2.93 -4.07 -14.59
CA GLU A 33 4.04 -3.52 -15.37
C GLU A 33 5.09 -4.60 -15.67
N VAL A 34 5.43 -5.46 -14.71
CA VAL A 34 6.29 -6.64 -14.93
C VAL A 34 5.74 -7.52 -16.05
N SER A 35 4.42 -7.74 -16.07
CA SER A 35 3.78 -8.55 -17.11
C SER A 35 3.91 -7.91 -18.49
N SER A 36 3.62 -6.60 -18.64
CA SER A 36 3.79 -5.87 -19.90
C SER A 36 5.25 -5.83 -20.38
N VAL A 37 6.20 -5.61 -19.46
CA VAL A 37 7.64 -5.67 -19.77
C VAL A 37 8.04 -7.03 -20.33
N ASN A 38 7.47 -8.10 -19.77
CA ASN A 38 7.77 -9.45 -20.21
C ASN A 38 7.29 -9.73 -21.64
N GLU A 39 6.19 -9.11 -22.05
CA GLU A 39 5.56 -9.27 -23.36
C GLU A 39 6.16 -8.36 -24.44
N GLU A 40 6.58 -7.14 -24.10
CA GLU A 40 6.80 -6.08 -25.10
C GLU A 40 8.27 -5.68 -25.36
N MET A 41 9.21 -6.00 -24.45
CA MET A 41 10.60 -5.50 -24.55
C MET A 41 11.67 -6.49 -25.01
N ARG A 42 12.74 -5.93 -25.59
CA ARG A 42 13.99 -6.63 -25.95
C ARG A 42 14.81 -6.97 -24.70
N SER A 43 15.65 -8.00 -24.77
CA SER A 43 16.25 -8.64 -23.57
C SER A 43 17.05 -7.70 -22.65
N LEU A 44 17.97 -6.88 -23.17
CA LEU A 44 18.83 -6.05 -22.30
C LEU A 44 18.06 -4.94 -21.57
N GLU A 45 17.19 -4.22 -22.28
CA GLU A 45 16.33 -3.18 -21.65
C GLU A 45 15.27 -3.79 -20.74
N LYS A 46 14.83 -5.01 -21.06
CA LYS A 46 13.91 -5.81 -20.25
C LYS A 46 14.54 -6.17 -18.90
N ASP A 47 15.76 -6.72 -18.89
CA ASP A 47 16.42 -7.17 -17.66
C ASP A 47 16.62 -6.00 -16.67
N ASP A 48 17.17 -4.88 -17.15
CA ASP A 48 17.37 -3.66 -16.33
C ASP A 48 16.05 -3.12 -15.74
N LYS A 49 14.95 -3.22 -16.51
CA LYS A 49 13.65 -2.74 -16.05
C LYS A 49 13.00 -3.72 -15.08
N LEU A 50 13.12 -5.02 -15.31
CA LEU A 50 12.63 -6.04 -14.39
C LEU A 50 13.32 -5.95 -13.03
N ASP A 51 14.64 -5.75 -12.99
CA ASP A 51 15.38 -5.58 -11.73
C ASP A 51 14.85 -4.40 -10.90
N LYS A 52 14.57 -3.27 -11.56
CA LYS A 52 14.01 -2.08 -10.91
C LYS A 52 12.59 -2.32 -10.41
N LEU A 53 11.78 -3.04 -11.16
CA LEU A 53 10.41 -3.39 -10.75
C LEU A 53 10.44 -4.35 -9.56
N ASP A 54 11.34 -5.34 -9.57
CA ASP A 54 11.53 -6.28 -8.47
C ASP A 54 11.93 -5.57 -7.17
N MET A 55 12.85 -4.60 -7.24
CA MET A 55 13.23 -3.79 -6.08
C MET A 55 12.04 -3.01 -5.51
N GLN A 56 11.22 -2.41 -6.38
CA GLN A 56 10.03 -1.66 -5.96
C GLN A 56 8.96 -2.57 -5.34
N ILE A 57 8.71 -3.73 -5.93
CA ILE A 57 7.77 -4.73 -5.41
C ILE A 57 8.21 -5.18 -4.02
N ARG A 58 9.50 -5.47 -3.81
CA ARG A 58 10.03 -5.86 -2.50
C ARG A 58 9.83 -4.76 -1.45
N ALA A 59 10.10 -3.50 -1.80
CA ALA A 59 9.90 -2.38 -0.88
C ALA A 59 8.42 -2.23 -0.48
N VAL A 60 7.51 -2.25 -1.46
CA VAL A 60 6.06 -2.16 -1.19
C VAL A 60 5.58 -3.32 -0.32
N ARG A 61 6.02 -4.56 -0.61
CA ARG A 61 5.67 -5.73 0.19
C ARG A 61 6.18 -5.62 1.63
N GLN A 62 7.42 -5.18 1.82
CA GLN A 62 8.00 -5.00 3.14
C GLN A 62 7.22 -3.96 3.96
N ASP A 63 6.87 -2.82 3.36
CA ASP A 63 6.06 -1.80 4.03
C ASP A 63 4.65 -2.31 4.35
N TYR A 64 4.02 -3.01 3.40
CA TYR A 64 2.70 -3.61 3.60
C TYR A 64 2.72 -4.61 4.76
N GLU A 65 3.66 -5.55 4.75
CA GLU A 65 3.82 -6.56 5.82
C GLU A 65 4.09 -5.90 7.17
N HIS A 66 4.93 -4.87 7.20
CA HIS A 66 5.23 -4.13 8.42
C HIS A 66 3.96 -3.45 8.97
N TYR A 67 3.24 -2.70 8.14
CA TYR A 67 2.04 -1.98 8.54
C TYR A 67 0.90 -2.92 8.94
N HIS A 68 0.77 -4.07 8.27
CA HIS A 68 -0.24 -5.07 8.56
C HIS A 68 -0.13 -5.61 10.00
N GLN A 69 1.06 -5.59 10.61
CA GLN A 69 1.27 -6.00 12.00
C GLN A 69 0.55 -5.11 13.03
N PHE A 70 0.18 -3.88 12.65
CA PHE A 70 -0.49 -2.91 13.53
C PHE A 70 -2.01 -2.88 13.32
N VAL A 71 -2.55 -3.71 12.42
CA VAL A 71 -3.99 -3.77 12.16
C VAL A 71 -4.69 -4.42 13.35
N ASN A 72 -5.67 -3.70 13.89
CA ASN A 72 -6.57 -4.27 14.89
C ASN A 72 -7.69 -5.06 14.21
N SER A 73 -7.74 -6.38 14.41
CA SER A 73 -8.74 -7.27 13.79
C SER A 73 -10.20 -6.94 14.17
N ASN A 74 -10.40 -6.20 15.27
CA ASN A 74 -11.73 -5.77 15.72
C ASN A 74 -12.11 -4.38 15.21
N PHE A 75 -11.21 -3.69 14.52
CA PHE A 75 -11.50 -2.40 13.93
C PHE A 75 -12.45 -2.55 12.74
N LYS A 76 -13.60 -1.88 12.82
CA LYS A 76 -14.55 -1.78 11.71
C LYS A 76 -14.54 -0.36 11.19
N LEU A 77 -14.16 -0.19 9.92
CA LEU A 77 -14.29 1.08 9.24
C LEU A 77 -15.77 1.33 8.94
N ASP A 78 -16.45 2.03 9.86
CA ASP A 78 -17.79 2.55 9.56
C ASP A 78 -17.64 3.84 8.75
N VAL A 79 -17.75 3.71 7.43
CA VAL A 79 -17.71 4.83 6.48
C VAL A 79 -18.94 5.73 6.65
N ALA A 80 -20.05 5.22 7.21
CA ALA A 80 -21.28 5.98 7.37
C ALA A 80 -21.22 7.00 8.53
N ASP A 81 -20.41 6.74 9.56
CA ASP A 81 -20.20 7.67 10.68
C ASP A 81 -19.57 9.01 10.24
N GLN A 82 -18.75 9.01 9.19
CA GLN A 82 -18.07 10.23 8.70
C GLN A 82 -19.01 11.21 7.98
N TYR A 83 -20.22 10.78 7.63
CA TYR A 83 -21.24 11.59 6.96
C TYR A 83 -22.50 11.79 7.81
N ARG A 84 -22.49 11.35 9.08
CA ARG A 84 -23.63 11.51 10.01
C ARG A 84 -23.65 12.84 10.78
N GLU A 85 -22.59 13.63 10.72
CA GLU A 85 -22.58 14.99 11.26
C GLU A 85 -22.46 16.01 10.11
N SER A 86 -23.61 16.35 9.53
CA SER A 86 -23.88 17.67 8.92
C SER A 86 -25.27 18.14 9.31
#